data_AF-A0A7C0ZXP8-F1
#
_entry.id   AF-A0A7C0ZXP8-F1
#
_cell.length_a   1.000
_cell.length_b   1.000
_cell.length_c   1.000
_cell.angle_alpha   90.00
_cell.angle_beta   90.00
_cell.angle_gamma   90.00
#
_symmetry.space_group_name_H-M   'P 1'
#
loop_
_entity.id
_entity.type
_entity.pdbx_description
1 polymer ?
#
loop_
_entity_poly.entity_id
_entity_poly.type
_entity_poly.pdbx_seq_one_letter_code
_entity_poly.pdbx_strand_id
1 'polypeptide(L)'
;SKESIIISGQGADELFGGYKKYLENPSLMRDDFKRLLEATVPFEDKLAKIFNKRIIRPYLMDTVISIAKELSIEEKIYEGIRKLALRRVAYLLGLPWEIITREKKAAQYGSGVMKSIRKIARSLGVDLRDVLKVLSNEST
;
A
#
# COMPACT_ATOMS: atom_id res chain seq x y z
N SER A 1 11.14 0.70 19.28
CA SER A 1 11.42 -0.75 19.22
C SER A 1 12.88 -0.97 18.82
N LYS A 2 13.50 -2.08 19.26
CA LYS A 2 14.95 -2.34 19.10
C LYS A 2 15.32 -2.89 17.71
N GLU A 3 14.33 -3.30 16.93
CA GLU A 3 14.50 -3.91 15.62
C GLU A 3 14.98 -2.85 14.61
N SER A 4 16.13 -3.10 13.99
CA SER A 4 16.73 -2.24 12.97
C SER A 4 16.14 -2.48 11.57
N ILE A 5 15.46 -3.61 11.37
CA ILE A 5 14.88 -4.01 10.09
C ILE A 5 13.36 -4.07 10.22
N ILE A 6 12.67 -3.43 9.27
CA ILE A 6 11.22 -3.51 9.08
C ILE A 6 10.96 -4.22 7.77
N ILE A 7 10.08 -5.23 7.77
CA ILE A 7 9.60 -5.86 6.54
C ILE A 7 8.23 -5.28 6.21
N SER A 8 8.08 -4.76 5.00
CA SER A 8 6.84 -4.14 4.53
C SER A 8 6.24 -4.92 3.35
N GLY A 9 4.91 -4.95 3.28
CA GLY A 9 4.14 -5.46 2.15
C GLY A 9 4.01 -4.46 0.98
N GLN A 10 4.81 -3.38 0.98
CA GLN A 10 4.76 -2.33 -0.02
C GLN A 10 4.98 -2.86 -1.44
N GLY A 11 4.18 -2.40 -2.40
CA GLY A 11 4.24 -2.85 -3.80
C GLY A 11 3.28 -4.00 -4.13
N ALA A 12 2.76 -4.72 -3.13
CA ALA A 12 1.82 -5.81 -3.38
C ALA A 12 0.51 -5.34 -4.03
N ASP A 13 0.07 -4.13 -3.73
CA ASP A 13 -1.17 -3.58 -4.29
C ASP A 13 -1.00 -3.15 -5.74
N GLU A 14 0.09 -2.45 -6.04
CA GLU A 14 0.42 -1.93 -7.37
C GLU A 14 0.76 -3.07 -8.34
N LEU A 15 1.45 -4.12 -7.88
CA LEU A 15 1.86 -5.24 -8.72
C LEU A 15 0.74 -6.25 -8.97
N PHE A 16 -0.11 -6.52 -7.98
CA PHE A 16 -1.10 -7.61 -8.01
C PHE A 16 -2.56 -7.13 -7.96
N GLY A 17 -2.83 -5.87 -8.32
CA GLY A 17 -4.22 -5.42 -8.54
C GLY A 17 -4.99 -5.20 -7.23
N GLY A 18 -4.35 -4.60 -6.25
CA GLY A 18 -4.85 -4.49 -4.89
C GLY A 18 -5.78 -3.32 -4.59
N TYR A 19 -5.77 -2.22 -5.35
CA TYR A 19 -6.69 -1.10 -5.10
C TYR A 19 -8.04 -1.26 -5.81
N LYS A 20 -9.10 -0.70 -5.20
CA LYS A 20 -10.47 -0.77 -5.74
C LYS A 20 -10.57 -0.12 -7.12
N LYS A 21 -9.87 1.00 -7.34
CA LYS A 21 -9.84 1.72 -8.63
C LYS A 21 -9.35 0.86 -9.81
N TYR A 22 -8.61 -0.21 -9.55
CA TYR A 22 -8.15 -1.12 -10.61
C TYR A 22 -9.24 -2.04 -11.13
N LEU A 23 -10.36 -2.19 -10.41
CA LEU A 23 -11.52 -2.92 -10.93
C LEU A 23 -12.12 -2.21 -12.15
N GLU A 24 -12.07 -0.87 -12.16
CA GLU A 24 -12.60 -0.04 -13.22
C GLU A 24 -11.54 0.28 -14.27
N ASN A 25 -10.31 0.55 -13.84
CA ASN A 25 -9.21 0.90 -14.73
C ASN A 25 -7.87 0.25 -14.31
N PRO A 26 -7.60 -0.99 -14.75
CA PRO A 26 -6.34 -1.68 -14.45
C PRO A 26 -5.09 -0.98 -14.98
N SER A 27 -5.19 -0.14 -16.03
CA SER A 27 -4.02 0.54 -16.61
C SER A 27 -3.30 1.46 -15.61
N LEU A 28 -4.01 1.96 -14.60
CA LEU A 28 -3.48 2.78 -13.51
C LEU A 28 -2.43 2.07 -12.66
N MET A 29 -2.38 0.73 -12.68
CA MET A 29 -1.39 -0.05 -11.94
C MET A 29 0.04 0.34 -12.32
N ARG A 30 0.29 0.60 -13.61
CA ARG A 30 1.62 0.97 -14.11
C ARG A 30 2.07 2.32 -13.54
N ASP A 31 1.20 3.32 -13.60
CA ASP A 31 1.50 4.67 -13.15
C ASP A 31 1.63 4.74 -11.63
N ASP A 32 0.77 4.03 -10.90
CA ASP A 32 0.89 3.92 -9.45
C ASP A 32 2.18 3.21 -9.03
N PHE A 33 2.57 2.14 -9.73
CA PHE A 33 3.83 1.45 -9.47
C PHE A 33 5.04 2.34 -9.74
N LYS A 34 5.00 3.12 -10.84
CA LYS A 34 6.04 4.11 -11.14
C LYS A 34 6.13 5.16 -10.01
N ARG A 35 5.00 5.76 -9.62
CA ARG A 35 4.93 6.74 -8.52
C ARG A 35 5.41 6.16 -7.18
N LEU A 36 5.11 4.90 -6.92
CA LEU A 36 5.61 4.18 -5.74
C LEU A 36 7.15 4.19 -5.72
N LEU A 37 7.79 3.80 -6.81
CA LEU A 37 9.25 3.73 -6.90
C LEU A 37 9.91 5.11 -6.89
N GLU A 38 9.32 6.09 -7.56
CA GLU A 38 9.94 7.42 -7.74
C GLU A 38 9.73 8.35 -6.55
N ALA A 39 8.62 8.24 -5.83
CA ALA A 39 8.27 9.18 -4.76
C ALA A 39 8.13 8.51 -3.40
N THR A 40 7.35 7.43 -3.31
CA THR A 40 6.98 6.86 -2.00
C THR A 40 8.13 6.11 -1.36
N VAL A 41 8.82 5.23 -2.09
CA VAL A 41 9.96 4.46 -1.58
C VAL A 41 11.11 5.37 -1.11
N PRO A 42 11.57 6.37 -1.90
CA PRO A 42 12.63 7.28 -1.45
C PRO A 42 12.25 8.07 -0.19
N PHE A 43 10.99 8.48 -0.08
CA PHE A 43 10.49 9.17 1.10
C PHE A 43 10.50 8.27 2.35
N GLU A 44 9.95 7.06 2.23
CA GLU A 44 9.96 6.08 3.32
C GLU A 44 11.38 5.72 3.77
N ASP A 45 12.31 5.57 2.83
CA ASP A 45 13.70 5.25 3.14
C ASP A 45 14.41 6.39 3.87
N LYS A 46 14.14 7.65 3.50
CA LYS A 46 14.62 8.83 4.24
C LYS A 46 14.09 8.82 5.67
N LEU A 47 12.79 8.57 5.85
CA LEU A 47 12.18 8.47 7.18
C LEU A 47 12.79 7.33 8.00
N ALA A 48 12.91 6.13 7.43
CA ALA A 48 13.49 4.99 8.13
C ALA A 48 14.90 5.28 8.62
N LYS A 49 15.73 5.92 7.79
CA LYS A 49 17.11 6.33 8.15
C LYS A 49 17.14 7.26 9.35
N ILE A 50 16.24 8.25 9.44
CA ILE A 50 16.15 9.16 10.61
C ILE A 50 15.96 8.38 11.91
N PHE A 51 15.21 7.28 11.86
CA PHE A 51 14.97 6.40 13.01
C PHE A 51 16.02 5.28 13.18
N ASN A 52 17.14 5.32 12.45
CA ASN A 52 18.15 4.26 12.39
C ASN A 52 17.56 2.89 12.02
N LYS A 53 16.63 2.88 11.05
CA LYS A 53 15.95 1.68 10.54
C LYS A 53 16.17 1.52 9.05
N ARG A 54 15.99 0.28 8.57
CA ARG A 54 15.94 -0.08 7.16
C ARG A 54 14.65 -0.82 6.85
N ILE A 55 14.02 -0.48 5.72
CA ILE A 55 12.82 -1.16 5.25
C ILE A 55 13.22 -2.15 4.16
N ILE A 56 12.81 -3.41 4.31
CA ILE A 56 12.89 -4.45 3.28
C ILE A 56 11.50 -4.61 2.67
N ARG A 57 11.42 -4.63 1.34
CA ARG A 57 10.17 -4.68 0.58
C ARG A 57 10.22 -5.88 -0.38
N PRO A 58 9.89 -7.10 0.09
CA PRO A 58 10.04 -8.32 -0.73
C PRO A 58 9.31 -8.26 -2.08
N TYR A 59 8.16 -7.59 -2.13
CA TYR A 59 7.41 -7.41 -3.38
C TYR A 59 8.11 -6.52 -4.41
N LEU A 60 9.08 -5.69 -4.01
CA LEU A 60 9.86 -4.84 -4.90
C LEU A 60 11.19 -5.48 -5.33
N MET A 61 11.41 -6.76 -5.02
CA MET A 61 12.56 -7.50 -5.56
C MET A 61 12.33 -7.83 -7.03
N ASP A 62 13.39 -7.77 -7.84
CA ASP A 62 13.30 -7.96 -9.29
C ASP A 62 12.63 -9.28 -9.67
N THR A 63 12.89 -10.36 -8.92
CA THR A 63 12.26 -11.66 -9.15
C THR A 63 10.73 -11.60 -9.00
N VAL A 64 10.23 -10.93 -7.96
CA VAL A 64 8.79 -10.78 -7.72
C VAL A 64 8.16 -9.82 -8.72
N ILE A 65 8.86 -8.74 -9.08
CA ILE A 65 8.41 -7.79 -10.11
C ILE A 65 8.28 -8.49 -11.46
N SER A 66 9.26 -9.32 -11.86
CA SER A 66 9.24 -10.04 -13.12
C SER A 66 8.06 -11.02 -13.18
N ILE A 67 7.86 -11.84 -12.15
CA ILE A 67 6.70 -12.73 -12.04
C ILE A 67 5.40 -11.92 -12.13
N ALA A 68 5.30 -10.81 -11.40
CA ALA A 68 4.10 -9.98 -11.44
C ALA A 68 3.84 -9.37 -12.83
N LYS A 69 4.87 -9.09 -13.63
CA LYS A 69 4.71 -8.56 -14.99
C LYS A 69 4.25 -9.60 -16.00
N GLU A 70 4.58 -10.87 -15.78
CA GLU A 70 4.16 -11.99 -16.63
C GLU A 70 2.68 -12.34 -16.45
N LEU A 71 2.13 -12.09 -15.25
CA LEU A 71 0.72 -12.34 -14.97
C LEU A 71 -0.21 -11.40 -15.76
N SER A 72 -1.26 -11.99 -16.33
CA SER A 72 -2.35 -11.24 -16.97
C SER A 72 -3.13 -10.39 -15.94
N ILE A 73 -3.96 -9.47 -16.41
CA ILE A 73 -4.82 -8.70 -15.51
C ILE A 73 -5.84 -9.61 -14.83
N GLU A 74 -6.39 -10.59 -15.54
CA GLU A 74 -7.37 -11.56 -15.04
C GLU A 74 -6.79 -12.44 -13.93
N GLU A 75 -5.49 -12.75 -13.98
CA GLU A 75 -4.79 -13.49 -12.91
C GLU A 75 -4.59 -12.65 -11.64
N LYS A 76 -4.65 -11.32 -11.76
CA LYS A 76 -4.53 -10.38 -10.64
C LYS A 76 -5.90 -9.95 -10.11
N ILE A 77 -6.87 -9.78 -11.00
CA ILE A 77 -8.21 -9.27 -10.74
C ILE A 77 -9.22 -10.06 -11.56
N TYR A 78 -10.15 -10.75 -10.91
CA TYR A 78 -11.21 -11.51 -11.60
C TYR A 78 -12.52 -11.38 -10.82
N GLU A 79 -13.62 -11.09 -11.51
CA GLU A 79 -14.98 -11.00 -10.93
C GLU A 79 -15.03 -10.15 -9.63
N GLY A 80 -14.35 -9.00 -9.62
CA GLY A 80 -14.28 -8.10 -8.46
C GLY A 80 -13.30 -8.54 -7.35
N ILE A 81 -12.72 -9.73 -7.45
CA ILE A 81 -11.71 -10.23 -6.51
C ILE A 81 -10.34 -9.65 -6.88
N ARG A 82 -9.82 -8.81 -5.99
CA ARG A 82 -8.49 -8.20 -6.08
C ARG A 82 -7.40 -9.09 -5.47
N LYS A 83 -6.16 -8.97 -5.95
CA LYS A 83 -5.00 -9.76 -5.50
C LYS A 83 -5.19 -11.26 -5.67
N LEU A 84 -5.86 -11.69 -6.74
CA LEU A 84 -6.24 -13.08 -6.94
C LEU A 84 -5.02 -14.02 -6.88
N ALA A 85 -3.95 -13.72 -7.62
CA ALA A 85 -2.70 -14.47 -7.56
C ALA A 85 -2.15 -14.61 -6.13
N LEU A 86 -2.12 -13.54 -5.34
CA LEU A 86 -1.63 -13.59 -3.96
C LEU A 86 -2.56 -14.38 -3.04
N ARG A 87 -3.88 -14.33 -3.27
CA ARG A 87 -4.86 -15.16 -2.52
C ARG A 87 -4.68 -16.64 -2.84
N ARG A 88 -4.41 -16.99 -4.11
CA ARG A 88 -4.07 -18.36 -4.51
C ARG A 88 -2.80 -18.84 -3.82
N VAL A 89 -1.74 -18.02 -3.81
CA VAL A 89 -0.50 -18.34 -3.07
C VAL A 89 -0.77 -18.50 -1.57
N ALA A 90 -1.55 -17.60 -0.96
CA ALA A 90 -1.93 -17.70 0.45
C ALA A 90 -2.70 -18.99 0.78
N TYR A 91 -3.58 -19.43 -0.13
CA TYR A 91 -4.26 -20.72 -0.03
C TYR A 91 -3.30 -21.91 -0.12
N LEU A 92 -2.38 -21.90 -1.10
CA LEU A 92 -1.36 -22.94 -1.25
C LEU A 92 -0.41 -23.03 -0.04
N LEU A 93 -0.17 -21.90 0.64
CA LEU A 93 0.62 -21.85 1.88
C LEU A 93 -0.17 -22.28 3.13
N GLY A 94 -1.45 -22.65 2.99
CA GLY A 94 -2.27 -23.11 4.12
C GLY A 94 -2.67 -22.02 5.10
N LEU A 95 -2.74 -20.75 4.68
CA LEU A 95 -3.21 -19.68 5.55
C LEU A 95 -4.70 -19.84 5.91
N PRO A 96 -5.15 -19.34 7.07
CA PRO A 96 -6.56 -19.39 7.44
C PRO A 96 -7.46 -18.69 6.40
N TRP A 97 -8.66 -19.24 6.18
CA TRP A 97 -9.61 -18.72 5.19
C TRP A 97 -9.97 -17.25 5.43
N GLU A 98 -10.08 -16.83 6.68
CA GLU A 98 -10.34 -15.45 7.09
C GLU A 98 -9.25 -14.47 6.62
N ILE A 99 -7.99 -14.92 6.53
CA ILE A 99 -6.87 -14.13 6.01
C ILE A 99 -6.90 -14.11 4.48
N ILE A 100 -7.13 -15.27 3.86
CA ILE A 100 -7.17 -15.43 2.41
C ILE A 100 -8.28 -14.60 1.78
N THR A 101 -9.45 -14.51 2.43
CA THR A 101 -10.62 -13.79 1.90
C THR A 101 -10.73 -12.37 2.40
N ARG A 102 -9.88 -11.95 3.34
CA ARG A 102 -9.96 -10.60 3.92
C ARG A 102 -9.94 -9.54 2.83
N GLU A 103 -10.90 -8.62 2.89
CA GLU A 103 -10.86 -7.46 2.03
C GLU A 103 -9.70 -6.53 2.41
N LYS A 104 -9.08 -5.93 1.40
CA LYS A 104 -8.09 -4.88 1.64
C LYS A 104 -8.77 -3.67 2.26
N LYS A 105 -8.37 -3.33 3.48
CA LYS A 105 -8.56 -2.01 4.08
C LYS A 105 -7.24 -1.22 3.99
N ALA A 106 -7.29 0.03 3.52
CA ALA A 106 -6.08 0.86 3.45
C ALA A 106 -5.56 1.16 4.86
N ALA A 107 -4.23 1.18 5.02
CA ALA A 107 -3.56 1.30 6.32
C ALA A 107 -4.03 2.53 7.11
N GLN A 108 -4.23 3.67 6.44
CA GLN A 108 -4.68 4.92 7.04
C GLN A 108 -6.08 4.85 7.71
N TYR A 109 -6.94 3.94 7.24
CA TYR A 109 -8.24 3.69 7.85
C TYR A 109 -8.14 2.60 8.92
N GLY A 110 -7.33 1.57 8.67
CA GLY A 110 -7.12 0.47 9.61
C GLY A 110 -6.38 0.86 10.88
N SER A 111 -5.46 1.83 10.81
CA SER A 111 -4.65 2.30 11.95
C SER A 111 -5.37 3.32 12.84
N GLY A 112 -6.53 3.83 12.43
CA GLY A 112 -7.22 4.92 13.12
C GLY A 112 -6.59 6.30 12.91
N VAL A 113 -5.49 6.43 12.17
CA VAL A 113 -4.84 7.73 11.89
C VAL A 113 -5.82 8.73 11.29
N MET A 114 -6.61 8.33 10.29
CA MET A 114 -7.62 9.21 9.70
C MET A 114 -8.72 9.63 10.69
N LYS A 115 -9.03 8.78 11.68
CA LYS A 115 -9.98 9.13 12.74
C LYS A 115 -9.39 10.21 13.66
N SER A 116 -8.11 10.10 13.99
CA SER A 116 -7.38 11.08 14.81
C SER A 116 -7.26 12.44 14.09
N ILE A 117 -6.84 12.46 12.82
CA ILE A 117 -6.72 13.71 12.05
C ILE A 117 -8.08 14.40 11.93
N ARG A 118 -9.17 13.65 11.66
CA ARG A 118 -10.53 14.22 11.64
C ARG A 118 -10.94 14.80 12.98
N LYS A 119 -10.53 14.21 14.10
CA LYS A 119 -10.81 14.74 15.43
C LYS A 119 -10.11 16.09 15.64
N ILE A 120 -8.85 16.19 15.21
CA ILE A 120 -8.07 17.44 15.26
C ILE A 120 -8.72 18.53 14.40
N ALA A 121 -9.09 18.22 13.16
CA ALA A 121 -9.77 19.17 12.27
C ALA A 121 -11.04 19.72 12.92
N ARG A 122 -11.86 18.84 13.51
CA ARG A 122 -13.08 19.24 14.25
C ARG A 122 -12.78 20.12 15.46
N SER A 123 -11.76 19.82 16.25
CA SER A 123 -11.41 20.64 17.42
C SER A 123 -10.88 22.02 17.03
N LEU A 124 -10.29 22.14 15.85
CA LEU A 124 -9.78 23.41 15.31
C LEU A 124 -10.83 24.17 14.49
N GLY A 125 -11.99 23.58 14.21
CA GLY A 125 -13.04 24.21 13.39
C GLY A 125 -12.68 24.36 11.91
N VAL A 126 -11.71 23.60 11.41
CA VAL A 126 -11.21 23.69 10.01
C VAL A 126 -11.53 22.43 9.21
N ASP A 127 -11.39 22.50 7.88
CA ASP A 127 -11.55 21.32 7.04
C ASP A 127 -10.37 20.36 7.19
N LEU A 128 -10.62 19.07 6.96
CA LEU A 128 -9.58 18.04 6.96
C LEU A 128 -8.46 18.36 5.96
N ARG A 129 -8.79 18.94 4.80
CA ARG A 129 -7.81 19.30 3.77
C ARG A 129 -6.83 20.36 4.28
N ASP A 130 -7.31 21.31 5.08
CA ASP A 130 -6.46 22.38 5.60
C ASP A 130 -5.45 21.83 6.60
N VAL A 131 -5.89 20.91 7.47
CA VAL A 131 -4.97 20.20 8.37
C VAL A 131 -3.93 19.40 7.58
N LEU A 132 -4.34 18.72 6.51
CA LEU A 132 -3.43 17.94 5.69
C LEU A 132 -2.40 18.81 4.94
N LYS A 133 -2.79 19.98 4.43
CA LYS A 133 -1.88 20.94 3.79
C LYS A 133 -0.81 21.46 4.74
N VAL A 134 -1.21 21.82 5.96
CA VAL A 134 -0.27 22.26 7.01
C VAL A 134 0.72 21.14 7.34
N LEU A 135 0.23 19.90 7.46
CA LEU A 135 1.09 18.75 7.78
C LEU A 135 1.99 18.32 6.62
N SER A 136 1.62 18.57 5.37
CA SER A 136 2.42 18.21 4.20
C SER A 136 3.56 19.19 3.92
N ASN A 137 3.73 20.25 4.72
CA ASN A 137 4.63 21.37 4.42
C ASN A 137 4.39 21.94 3.01
N GLU A 138 3.17 21.83 2.49
CA GLU A 138 2.72 22.69 1.39
C GLU A 138 2.41 24.06 2.00
N SER A 139 3.47 24.76 2.42
CA SER A 139 3.38 26.21 2.58
C SER A 139 3.14 26.79 1.18
N THR A 140 2.07 27.58 1.10
CA THR A 140 1.67 28.52 0.04
C THR A 140 2.71 28.84 -1.02
#